data_AF-E5BEQ4-F1
#
_entry.id   AF-E5BEQ4-F1
#
_cell.length_a   1.000
_cell.length_b   1.000
_cell.length_c   1.000
_cell.angle_alpha   90.00
_cell.angle_beta   90.00
_cell.angle_gamma   90.00
#
_symmetry.space_group_name_H-M   'P 1'
#
loop_
_entity.id
_entity.type
_entity.pdbx_description
1 polymer ?
#
loop_
_entity_poly.entity_id
_entity_poly.type
_entity_poly.pdbx_seq_one_letter_code
_entity_poly.pdbx_strand_id
1 'polypeptide(L)' 'MEATKKKMGRPTNNPKNIQTRIRMTEEEAKKLDFCAKTLNTSKTEIISKGVDKIYQEISNKK' A
#
# COMPACT_ATOMS: atom_id res chain seq x y z
N MET A 1 26.62 -23.13 -29.35
CA MET A 1 26.54 -22.30 -28.13
C MET A 1 25.29 -21.42 -28.27
N GLU A 2 24.12 -21.95 -27.96
CA GLU A 2 22.86 -21.19 -28.04
C GLU A 2 22.52 -20.69 -26.64
N ALA A 3 22.65 -19.38 -26.45
CA ALA A 3 22.28 -18.72 -25.21
C ALA A 3 20.74 -18.70 -25.10
N THR A 4 20.19 -19.62 -24.31
CA THR A 4 18.80 -19.57 -23.87
C THR A 4 18.55 -18.30 -23.06
N LYS A 5 17.97 -17.28 -23.69
CA LYS A 5 17.46 -16.08 -23.02
C LYS A 5 16.39 -16.52 -22.02
N LYS A 6 16.74 -16.54 -20.72
CA LYS A 6 15.78 -16.73 -19.64
C LYS A 6 14.68 -15.67 -19.80
N LYS A 7 13.41 -16.08 -19.76
CA LYS A 7 12.28 -15.15 -19.77
C LYS A 7 12.41 -14.24 -18.55
N MET A 8 12.90 -13.02 -18.75
CA MET A 8 12.94 -12.02 -17.70
C MET A 8 11.50 -11.74 -17.30
N GLY A 9 11.10 -12.08 -16.07
CA GLY A 9 9.81 -11.65 -15.54
C GLY A 9 9.68 -10.13 -15.60
N ARG A 10 8.47 -9.56 -15.48
CA ARG A 10 8.21 -8.12 -15.62
C ARG A 10 9.21 -7.32 -14.75
N PRO A 11 10.20 -6.62 -15.34
CA PRO A 11 11.18 -5.85 -14.58
C PRO A 11 10.42 -4.65 -14.01
N THR A 12 9.89 -4.80 -12.80
CA THR A 12 9.13 -3.77 -12.12
C THR A 12 10.06 -3.20 -11.07
N ASN A 13 10.41 -1.92 -11.19
CA ASN A 13 11.38 -1.26 -10.31
C ASN A 13 10.84 -1.07 -8.88
N ASN A 14 9.54 -1.26 -8.67
CA ASN A 14 8.91 -1.20 -7.34
C ASN A 14 7.79 -2.24 -7.25
N PRO A 15 8.13 -3.53 -7.09
CA PRO A 15 7.12 -4.56 -6.97
C PRO A 15 6.44 -4.40 -5.59
N LYS A 16 5.11 -4.22 -5.57
CA LYS A 16 4.30 -4.20 -4.34
C LYS A 16 4.20 -5.62 -3.76
N ASN A 17 5.33 -6.18 -3.35
CA ASN A 17 5.46 -7.56 -2.86
C ASN A 17 5.08 -7.71 -1.39
N ILE A 18 4.91 -6.59 -0.67
CA ILE A 18 4.57 -6.61 0.75
C ILE A 18 3.04 -6.66 0.87
N GLN A 19 2.53 -7.83 1.23
CA GLN A 19 1.13 -8.00 1.57
C GLN A 19 0.96 -7.91 3.08
N THR A 20 0.40 -6.80 3.56
CA THR A 20 0.09 -6.63 4.99
C THR A 20 -1.32 -7.14 5.27
N ARG A 21 -1.42 -8.22 6.05
CA ARG A 21 -2.71 -8.73 6.54
C ARG A 21 -3.04 -8.06 7.88
N ILE A 22 -3.85 -7.02 7.84
CA ILE A 22 -4.25 -6.27 9.04
C ILE A 22 -5.57 -6.85 9.56
N ARG A 23 -5.63 -7.16 10.85
CA ARG A 23 -6.88 -7.44 11.55
C ARG A 23 -7.38 -6.12 12.12
N MET A 24 -8.59 -5.73 11.73
CA MET A 24 -9.23 -4.48 12.13
C MET A 24 -10.53 -4.82 12.84
N THR A 25 -10.97 -3.97 13.76
CA THR A 25 -12.33 -4.08 14.31
C THR A 25 -13.37 -3.66 13.27
N GLU A 26 -14.63 -4.03 13.46
CA GLU A 26 -15.72 -3.61 12.55
C GLU A 26 -15.84 -2.08 12.44
N GLU A 27 -15.57 -1.38 13.54
CA GLU A 27 -15.62 0.09 13.56
C GLU A 27 -14.51 0.71 12.72
N GLU A 28 -13.29 0.16 12.78
CA GLU A 28 -12.18 0.60 11.94
C GLU A 28 -12.44 0.31 10.46
N ALA A 29 -13.02 -0.85 10.14
CA ALA A 29 -13.44 -1.18 8.79
C ALA A 29 -14.50 -0.19 8.27
N LYS A 30 -15.52 0.15 9.08
CA LYS A 30 -16.53 1.16 8.73
C LYS A 30 -15.92 2.54 8.48
N LYS A 31 -14.98 2.97 9.33
CA LYS A 31 -14.25 4.24 9.14
C LYS A 31 -13.44 4.21 7.85
N LEU A 32 -12.75 3.11 7.56
CA LEU A 32 -11.98 2.95 6.33
C LEU A 32 -12.88 2.99 5.09
N ASP A 33 -14.02 2.30 5.11
CA ASP A 33 -15.01 2.34 4.03
C ASP A 33 -15.62 3.73 3.85
N PHE A 34 -15.88 4.46 4.94
CA PHE A 34 -16.32 5.85 4.88
C PHE A 34 -15.26 6.74 4.22
N CYS A 35 -14.00 6.64 4.64
CA CYS A 35 -12.90 7.36 4.00
C CYS A 35 -12.75 7.00 2.52
N ALA A 36 -12.89 5.73 2.15
CA ALA A 36 -12.84 5.25 0.76
C ALA A 36 -13.91 5.90 -0.11
N LYS A 37 -15.14 5.99 0.40
CA LYS A 37 -16.25 6.64 -0.30
C LYS A 37 -16.03 8.15 -0.42
N THR A 38 -15.60 8.80 0.65
CA THR A 38 -15.42 10.26 0.67
C THR A 38 -14.25 10.73 -0.18
N LEU A 39 -13.13 10.00 -0.17
CA LEU A 39 -11.94 10.33 -0.96
C LEU A 39 -11.98 9.74 -2.38
N ASN A 40 -12.97 8.90 -2.68
CA ASN A 40 -13.15 8.20 -3.95
C ASN A 40 -11.89 7.42 -4.40
N THR A 41 -11.16 6.87 -3.42
CA THR A 41 -9.90 6.14 -3.60
C THR A 41 -9.98 4.72 -3.08
N SER A 42 -9.01 3.89 -3.45
CA SER A 42 -8.96 2.49 -2.98
C SER A 42 -8.62 2.41 -1.50
N LYS A 43 -9.15 1.40 -0.79
CA LYS A 43 -8.80 1.12 0.63
C LYS A 43 -7.29 1.06 0.84
N THR A 44 -6.57 0.44 -0.09
CA THR A 44 -5.09 0.35 -0.08
C THR A 44 -4.41 1.72 -0.16
N GLU A 45 -4.93 2.65 -0.97
CA GLU A 45 -4.37 3.99 -1.07
C GLU A 45 -4.60 4.79 0.20
N ILE A 46 -5.75 4.63 0.85
CA ILE A 46 -6.02 5.29 2.13
C ILE A 46 -5.08 4.81 3.21
N ILE A 47 -4.87 3.49 3.30
CA ILE A 47 -3.90 2.93 4.26
C ILE A 47 -2.50 3.47 3.95
N SER A 48 -2.10 3.51 2.67
CA SER A 48 -0.78 4.03 2.27
C SER A 48 -0.63 5.52 2.62
N LYS A 49 -1.64 6.35 2.33
CA LYS A 49 -1.65 7.78 2.69
C LYS A 49 -1.68 7.99 4.21
N GLY A 50 -2.38 7.14 4.95
CA GLY A 50 -2.43 7.20 6.42
C GLY A 50 -1.07 6.91 7.03
N VAL A 51 -0.39 5.86 6.55
CA VAL A 51 0.97 5.52 6.98
C VAL A 51 1.95 6.65 6.62
N ASP A 52 1.86 7.19 5.41
CA ASP A 52 2.72 8.29 4.97
C ASP A 52 2.54 9.55 5.84
N LYS A 53 1.30 9.93 6.14
CA LYS A 53 1.01 11.07 7.04
C LYS A 53 1.60 10.87 8.44
N ILE A 54 1.36 9.71 9.05
CA ILE A 54 1.90 9.40 10.38
C ILE A 54 3.43 9.37 10.33
N TYR A 55 4.02 8.81 9.27
CA TYR A 55 5.46 8.81 9.07
C TYR A 55 6.03 10.23 8.95
N GLN A 56 5.40 11.11 8.17
CA GLN A 56 5.77 12.52 8.07
C GLN A 56 5.67 13.23 9.42
N GLU A 57 4.56 13.03 10.16
CA GLU A 57 4.38 13.63 11.49
C GLU A 57 5.48 13.20 12.49
N ILE A 58 5.86 11.92 12.48
CA ILE A 58 6.92 11.40 13.35
C ILE A 58 8.29 11.87 12.86
N SER A 59 8.56 11.80 11.56
CA SER A 59 9.85 12.17 10.97
C SER A 59 10.14 13.66 11.07
N ASN A 60 9.12 14.51 11.05
CA ASN A 60 9.26 15.97 11.12
C ASN A 60 9.29 16.49 12.56
N LYS A 61 9.17 15.61 13.56
CA LYS A 61 9.27 15.94 15.00
C LYS A 61 10.70 15.79 15.53
N LYS A 62 11.69 15.86 14.64
CA LYS A 62 13.11 15.66 14.94
C LYS A 62 13.82 16.97 15.23
#